data_AF-A0A3M1AZJ8-F1
#
_entry.id   AF-A0A3M1AZJ8-F1
#
_cell.length_a   1.000
_cell.length_b   1.000
_cell.length_c   1.000
_cell.angle_alpha   90.00
_cell.angle_beta   90.00
_cell.angle_gamma   90.00
#
_symmetry.space_group_name_H-M   'P 1'
#
loop_
_entity.id
_entity.type
_entity.pdbx_description
1 polymer ?
#
loop_
_entity_poly.entity_id
_entity_poly.type
_entity_poly.pdbx_seq_one_letter_code
_entity_poly.pdbx_strand_id
1 'polypeptide(L)'
;IGKIKLSYNGTAVPEYYNIEYEKLLGVDASTFDKQATVDAAAASQPTTGWIAISATCLQNIKGFYPEASYDWLKKYQPIAQIGYSIFIYKIGQGELPGETSE
;
A
#
# COMPACT_ATOMS: atom_id res chain seq x y z
N ILE A 1 11.11 -14.44 4.97
CA ILE A 1 10.60 -13.21 4.31
C ILE A 1 9.20 -13.00 4.88
N GLY A 2 8.90 -11.85 5.50
CA GLY A 2 7.55 -11.59 6.03
C GLY A 2 6.51 -11.45 4.91
N LYS A 3 5.22 -11.48 5.23
CA LYS A 3 4.16 -11.26 4.24
C LYS A 3 4.28 -9.86 3.61
N ILE A 4 4.04 -9.77 2.30
CA ILE A 4 4.03 -8.48 1.60
C ILE A 4 2.71 -7.77 1.88
N LYS A 5 2.77 -6.47 2.14
CA LYS A 5 1.60 -5.59 2.27
C LYS A 5 1.25 -5.05 0.89
N LEU A 6 -0.01 -5.17 0.45
CA LEU A 6 -0.41 -4.84 -0.92
C LEU A 6 -1.55 -3.83 -0.95
N SER A 7 -1.33 -2.70 -1.63
CA SER A 7 -2.36 -1.73 -2.03
C SER A 7 -2.47 -1.72 -3.56
N TYR A 8 -3.54 -2.32 -4.09
CA TYR A 8 -3.71 -2.58 -5.52
C TYR A 8 -4.89 -1.81 -6.12
N ASN A 9 -4.74 -1.39 -7.38
CA ASN A 9 -5.82 -0.87 -8.20
C ASN A 9 -6.05 -1.84 -9.36
N GLY A 10 -7.16 -2.57 -9.31
CA GLY A 10 -7.52 -3.55 -10.34
C GLY A 10 -8.49 -4.61 -9.85
N THR A 11 -9.03 -5.37 -10.80
CA THR A 11 -10.08 -6.36 -10.55
C THR A 11 -9.55 -7.79 -10.43
N ALA A 12 -8.26 -8.01 -10.74
CA ALA A 12 -7.62 -9.29 -10.54
C ALA A 12 -7.43 -9.57 -9.05
N VAL A 13 -7.98 -10.69 -8.58
CA VAL A 13 -7.87 -11.14 -7.19
C VAL A 13 -6.52 -11.84 -7.00
N PRO A 14 -5.55 -11.30 -6.23
CA PRO A 14 -4.22 -11.90 -6.12
C PRO A 14 -4.21 -13.33 -5.56
N GLU A 15 -5.20 -13.68 -4.74
CA GLU A 15 -5.41 -15.01 -4.20
C GLU A 15 -5.61 -16.07 -5.29
N TYR A 16 -6.14 -15.69 -6.47
CA TYR A 16 -6.25 -16.59 -7.63
C TYR A 16 -4.87 -17.10 -8.10
N TYR A 17 -3.81 -16.32 -7.86
CA TYR A 17 -2.43 -16.65 -8.20
C TYR A 17 -1.65 -17.23 -7.02
N ASN A 18 -2.32 -17.61 -5.93
CA ASN A 18 -1.72 -18.10 -4.68
C ASN A 18 -0.72 -17.10 -4.07
N ILE A 19 -0.93 -15.80 -4.26
CA ILE A 19 -0.11 -14.76 -3.65
C ILE A 19 -0.64 -14.52 -2.24
N GLU A 20 0.18 -14.82 -1.23
CA GLU A 20 -0.12 -14.46 0.16
C GLU A 20 0.29 -13.01 0.45
N TYR A 21 -0.65 -12.20 0.92
CA TYR A 21 -0.40 -10.80 1.25
C TYR A 21 -1.22 -10.32 2.44
N GLU A 22 -0.76 -9.22 3.05
CA GLU A 22 -1.54 -8.42 3.98
C GLU A 22 -2.21 -7.29 3.20
N LYS A 23 -3.54 -7.23 3.22
CA LYS A 23 -4.29 -6.25 2.46
C LYS A 23 -4.13 -4.85 3.07
N LEU A 24 -3.65 -3.91 2.26
CA LEU A 24 -3.74 -2.48 2.53
C LEU A 24 -4.94 -1.89 1.80
N LEU A 25 -5.35 -0.68 2.19
CA LEU A 25 -6.41 0.05 1.49
C LEU A 25 -6.02 0.26 0.02
N GLY A 26 -6.88 -0.20 -0.89
CA GLY A 26 -6.68 -0.10 -2.35
C GLY A 26 -7.98 0.23 -3.07
N VAL A 27 -7.92 0.24 -4.40
CA VAL A 27 -9.06 0.47 -5.30
C VAL A 27 -9.30 -0.82 -6.09
N ASP A 28 -9.60 -1.89 -5.37
CA ASP A 28 -9.83 -3.21 -5.98
C ASP A 28 -11.33 -3.45 -6.22
N ALA A 29 -11.69 -4.63 -6.73
CA ALA A 29 -13.10 -4.98 -7.00
C ALA A 29 -14.03 -4.72 -5.78
N SER A 30 -13.57 -4.94 -4.55
CA SER A 30 -14.34 -4.71 -3.32
C SER A 30 -14.62 -3.24 -3.01
N THR A 31 -13.84 -2.31 -3.58
CA THR A 31 -14.10 -0.86 -3.47
C THR A 31 -15.44 -0.49 -4.11
N PHE A 32 -15.80 -1.13 -5.22
CA PHE A 32 -17.05 -0.86 -5.93
C PHE A 32 -18.27 -1.49 -5.25
N ASP A 33 -18.04 -2.52 -4.42
CA ASP A 33 -19.07 -3.13 -3.56
C ASP A 33 -19.34 -2.31 -2.28
N LYS A 34 -18.74 -1.10 -2.16
CA LYS A 34 -18.89 -0.13 -1.06
C LYS A 34 -18.50 -0.65 0.33
N GLN A 35 -17.75 -1.75 0.42
CA GLN A 35 -17.19 -2.22 1.68
C GLN A 35 -15.67 -2.12 1.61
N ALA A 36 -15.13 -0.99 2.09
CA ALA A 36 -13.71 -0.93 2.39
C ALA A 36 -13.44 -1.93 3.53
N THR A 37 -12.67 -2.98 3.23
CA THR A 37 -12.29 -4.00 4.22
C THR A 37 -11.18 -3.54 5.16
N VAL A 38 -10.64 -2.34 4.94
CA VAL A 38 -9.55 -1.72 5.69
C VAL A 38 -9.99 -0.29 6.03
N ASP A 39 -9.69 0.16 7.24
CA ASP A 39 -9.92 1.55 7.64
C ASP A 39 -9.12 2.50 6.74
N ALA A 40 -9.81 3.49 6.16
CA ALA A 40 -9.20 4.46 5.28
C ALA A 40 -8.09 5.26 5.98
N ALA A 41 -8.28 5.59 7.26
CA ALA A 41 -7.29 6.35 8.04
C ALA A 41 -6.00 5.55 8.28
N ALA A 42 -6.06 4.22 8.27
CA ALA A 42 -4.90 3.35 8.46
C ALA A 42 -3.87 3.50 7.33
N ALA A 43 -4.29 3.85 6.10
CA ALA A 43 -3.38 4.10 4.99
C ALA A 43 -2.40 5.25 5.26
N SER A 44 -2.86 6.23 6.04
CA SER A 44 -2.10 7.43 6.44
C SER A 44 -1.06 7.16 7.52
N GLN A 45 -1.11 5.99 8.17
CA GLN A 45 -0.15 5.59 9.19
C GLN A 45 1.04 4.86 8.56
N PRO A 46 2.28 5.34 8.74
CA PRO A 46 3.47 4.64 8.27
C PRO A 46 3.57 3.22 8.81
N THR A 47 4.09 2.30 8.00
CA THR A 47 4.28 0.90 8.40
C THR A 47 5.60 0.36 7.86
N THR A 48 6.09 -0.71 8.48
CA THR A 48 7.37 -1.34 8.16
C THR A 48 7.18 -2.60 7.32
N GLY A 49 8.29 -3.16 6.83
CA GLY A 49 8.32 -4.40 6.06
C GLY A 49 8.24 -4.19 4.56
N TRP A 50 7.76 -5.21 3.85
CA TRP A 50 7.64 -5.21 2.40
C TRP A 50 6.29 -4.63 1.99
N ILE A 51 6.30 -3.62 1.14
CA ILE A 51 5.10 -2.92 0.68
C ILE A 51 5.10 -2.89 -0.84
N ALA A 52 4.03 -3.38 -1.45
CA ALA A 52 3.71 -3.22 -2.85
C ALA A 52 2.52 -2.27 -2.97
N ILE A 53 2.67 -1.21 -3.77
CA ILE A 53 1.60 -0.23 -3.97
C ILE A 53 1.47 0.15 -5.44
N SER A 54 0.24 0.18 -5.94
CA SER A 54 -0.06 0.66 -7.28
C SER A 54 0.12 2.19 -7.38
N ALA A 55 0.56 2.69 -8.53
CA ALA A 55 0.75 4.11 -8.79
C ALA A 55 -0.54 4.91 -8.55
N THR A 56 -1.70 4.34 -8.90
CA THR A 56 -3.00 4.96 -8.63
C THR A 56 -3.26 5.11 -7.14
N CYS A 57 -2.99 4.10 -6.32
CA CYS A 57 -3.15 4.21 -4.88
C CYS A 57 -2.13 5.18 -4.28
N LEU A 58 -0.88 5.17 -4.74
CA LEU A 58 0.15 6.09 -4.26
C LEU A 58 -0.17 7.57 -4.55
N GLN A 59 -0.79 7.85 -5.71
CA GLN A 59 -1.00 9.22 -6.18
C GLN A 59 -2.42 9.75 -5.91
N ASN A 60 -3.43 8.89 -6.03
CA ASN A 60 -4.83 9.31 -6.18
C ASN A 60 -5.79 8.64 -5.18
N ILE A 61 -5.31 7.93 -4.15
CA ILE A 61 -6.19 7.24 -3.18
C ILE A 61 -7.20 8.21 -2.51
N LYS A 62 -6.81 9.46 -2.29
CA LYS A 62 -7.67 10.53 -1.74
C LYS A 62 -8.93 10.79 -2.57
N GLY A 63 -8.88 10.54 -3.88
CA GLY A 63 -10.05 10.67 -4.76
C GLY A 63 -11.12 9.61 -4.52
N PHE A 64 -10.74 8.46 -3.94
CA PHE A 64 -11.65 7.37 -3.58
C PHE A 64 -11.98 7.37 -2.09
N TYR A 65 -11.00 7.74 -1.25
CA TYR A 65 -11.08 7.75 0.21
C TYR A 65 -10.45 9.04 0.75
N PRO A 66 -11.24 10.08 1.08
CA PRO A 66 -10.72 11.39 1.48
C PRO A 66 -9.73 11.36 2.67
N GLU A 67 -9.92 10.42 3.61
CA GLU A 67 -9.10 10.25 4.82
C GLU A 67 -7.80 9.45 4.59
N ALA A 68 -7.64 8.83 3.41
CA ALA A 68 -6.52 7.96 3.12
C ALA A 68 -5.37 8.70 2.43
N SER A 69 -4.13 8.40 2.81
CA SER A 69 -2.95 8.96 2.15
C SER A 69 -1.75 8.03 2.23
N TYR A 70 -1.13 7.75 1.08
CA TYR A 70 0.18 7.08 1.02
C TYR A 70 1.33 8.08 0.80
N ASP A 71 1.14 9.37 1.07
CA ASP A 71 2.15 10.41 0.86
C ASP A 71 3.45 10.13 1.65
N TRP A 72 3.37 9.41 2.78
CA TRP A 72 4.55 9.03 3.56
C TRP A 72 5.51 8.12 2.78
N LEU A 73 5.01 7.26 1.88
CA LEU A 73 5.84 6.40 1.03
C LEU A 73 6.68 7.19 0.01
N LYS A 74 6.24 8.40 -0.37
CA LYS A 74 6.97 9.27 -1.31
C LYS A 74 8.31 9.78 -0.75
N LYS A 75 8.52 9.64 0.57
CA LYS A 75 9.78 9.97 1.24
C LYS A 75 10.85 8.87 1.06
N TYR A 76 10.46 7.70 0.58
CA TYR A 76 11.33 6.55 0.39
C TYR A 76 11.55 6.28 -1.09
N GLN A 77 12.72 5.73 -1.42
CA GLN A 77 13.01 5.24 -2.76
C GLN A 77 12.45 3.82 -2.92
N PRO A 78 11.64 3.54 -3.95
CA PRO A 78 11.22 2.18 -4.24
C PRO A 78 12.45 1.35 -4.65
N ILE A 79 12.51 0.13 -4.15
CA ILE A 79 13.60 -0.82 -4.45
C ILE A 79 13.36 -1.56 -5.77
N ALA A 80 12.13 -1.57 -6.26
CA ALA A 80 11.78 -2.13 -7.56
C ALA A 80 10.46 -1.53 -8.08
N GLN A 81 10.26 -1.64 -9.39
CA GLN A 81 8.99 -1.37 -10.07
C GLN A 81 8.60 -2.60 -10.88
N ILE A 82 7.39 -3.12 -10.66
CA ILE A 82 6.83 -4.26 -11.40
C ILE A 82 5.89 -3.72 -12.48
N GLY A 83 6.17 -4.10 -13.73
CA GLY A 83 5.48 -3.53 -14.88
C GLY A 83 5.66 -2.01 -14.93
N TYR A 84 4.60 -1.29 -15.22
CA TYR A 84 4.60 0.18 -15.27
C TYR A 84 3.97 0.86 -14.05
N SER A 85 3.36 0.10 -13.13
CA SER A 85 2.41 0.69 -12.19
C SER A 85 2.48 0.16 -10.75
N ILE A 86 3.36 -0.77 -10.39
CA ILE A 86 3.50 -1.25 -9.00
C ILE A 86 4.90 -0.93 -8.49
N PHE A 87 4.97 -0.18 -7.39
CA PHE A 87 6.22 0.14 -6.70
C PHE A 87 6.40 -0.77 -5.49
N ILE A 88 7.62 -1.26 -5.30
CA ILE A 88 8.01 -2.10 -4.16
C ILE A 88 8.91 -1.31 -3.23
N TYR A 89 8.57 -1.31 -1.95
CA TYR A 89 9.33 -0.70 -0.86
C TYR A 89 9.73 -1.76 0.16
N LYS A 90 10.85 -1.50 0.82
CA LYS A 90 11.27 -2.22 2.01
C LYS A 90 11.58 -1.16 3.07
N ILE A 91 10.74 -1.09 4.09
CA ILE A 91 10.84 -0.09 5.16
C ILE A 91 11.33 -0.78 6.44
N GLY A 92 12.49 -0.38 6.93
CA GLY A 92 13.06 -0.84 8.20
C GLY A 92 12.35 -0.24 9.42
N GLN A 93 12.52 -0.87 10.58
CA GLN A 93 11.94 -0.36 11.83
C GLN A 93 12.48 1.03 12.20
N GLY A 94 13.79 1.28 12.08
CA GLY A 94 14.37 2.61 12.35
C GLY A 94 14.20 3.64 11.23
N GLU A 95 13.41 3.34 10.19
CA GLU A 95 13.24 4.23 9.04
C GLU A 95 11.89 4.96 9.05
N LEU A 96 11.01 4.71 10.03
CA LEU A 96 9.71 5.36 10.11
C LEU A 96 9.84 6.86 10.46
N PRO A 97 8.95 7.73 9.94
CA PRO A 97 8.98 9.15 10.25
C PRO A 97 8.66 9.38 11.74
N GLY A 98 9.64 9.82 12.53
CA GLY A 98 9.49 10.11 13.96
C GLY A 98 10.31 9.21 14.88
N GLU A 99 10.85 8.10 14.39
CA GLU A 99 11.79 7.24 15.12
C GLU A 99 13.23 7.66 14.80
N THR A 100 13.62 8.86 15.23
CA THR A 100 15.06 9.19 15.30
C THR A 100 15.65 8.33 16.40
N SER A 101 16.58 7.44 16.07
CA SER A 101 17.37 6.72 17.07
C SER A 101 18.10 7.73 17.94
N GLU A 102 17.82 7.69 19.24
CA GLU A 102 18.56 8.39 20.29
C GLU A 102 19.98 7.81 20.46
#